data_AF-A0A845QXA8-F1
#
_entry.id   AF-A0A845QXA8-F1
#
_cell.length_a   1.000
_cell.length_b   1.000
_cell.length_c   1.000
_cell.angle_alpha   90.00
_cell.angle_beta   90.00
_cell.angle_gamma   90.00
#
_symmetry.space_group_name_H-M   'P 1'
#
loop_
_entity.id
_entity.type
_entity.pdbx_description
1 polymer ?
#
loop_
_entity_poly.entity_id
_entity_poly.type
_entity_poly.pdbx_seq_one_letter_code
_entity_poly.pdbx_strand_id
1 'polypeptide(L)'
;MGRSDNRTFMQILTDMTNYKKARYIVWYCTPEDEREDFEDLNKKVLGDLQRENVEKWRLEPDVSKGIQYYMKLLHTEKMKNIYDKMYQQALDGDVQSAKYLMDFSKDFFKDIEGKNELESILDNINLGIEE
;
A
#
# COMPACT_ATOMS: atom_id res chain seq x y z
N MET A 1 -2.95 -21.81 16.49
CA MET A 1 -3.50 -20.46 16.74
C MET A 1 -2.40 -19.44 16.47
N GLY A 2 -2.30 -18.95 15.24
CA GLY A 2 -1.36 -17.87 14.91
C GLY A 2 -1.91 -16.57 15.48
N ARG A 3 -1.14 -15.89 16.34
CA ARG A 3 -1.47 -14.54 16.78
C ARG A 3 -1.52 -13.64 15.54
N SER A 4 -2.70 -13.12 15.20
CA SER A 4 -2.79 -11.97 14.32
C SER A 4 -2.03 -10.83 14.99
N ASP A 5 -0.93 -10.43 14.37
CA ASP A 5 -0.03 -9.43 14.91
C ASP A 5 -0.70 -8.04 14.81
N ASN A 6 -1.41 -7.65 15.87
CA ASN A 6 -2.15 -6.38 15.96
C ASN A 6 -1.23 -5.14 16.13
N ARG A 7 0.01 -5.22 15.65
CA ARG A 7 0.91 -4.07 15.64
C ARG A 7 0.44 -3.07 14.59
N THR A 8 0.37 -1.81 14.98
CA THR A 8 0.13 -0.70 14.07
C THR A 8 1.29 -0.58 13.08
N PHE A 9 1.01 -0.01 11.92
CA PHE A 9 2.01 0.33 10.91
C PHE A 9 3.25 1.06 11.51
N MET A 10 3.03 2.04 12.38
CA MET A 10 4.11 2.78 13.05
C MET A 10 4.93 1.93 14.02
N GLN A 11 4.29 1.00 14.73
CA GLN A 11 5.00 0.05 15.61
C GLN A 11 5.89 -0.88 14.80
N ILE A 12 5.38 -1.41 13.68
CA ILE A 12 6.16 -2.27 12.79
C ILE A 12 7.40 -1.53 12.25
N LEU A 13 7.24 -0.30 11.74
CA LEU A 13 8.38 0.49 11.27
C LEU A 13 9.38 0.82 12.38
N THR A 14 8.89 1.10 13.59
CA THR A 14 9.73 1.39 14.76
C THR A 14 10.54 0.16 15.16
N ASP A 15 9.93 -1.02 15.17
CA ASP A 15 10.58 -2.30 15.47
C ASP A 15 11.63 -2.67 14.41
N MET A 16 11.40 -2.31 13.14
CA MET A 16 12.35 -2.55 12.04
C MET A 16 13.57 -1.63 12.11
N THR A 17 13.42 -0.43 12.68
CA THR A 17 14.44 0.63 12.65
C THR A 17 14.63 1.24 14.05
N ASN A 18 14.11 2.45 14.25
CA ASN A 18 13.83 3.09 15.53
C ASN A 18 12.78 4.19 15.29
N TYR A 19 12.28 4.80 16.36
CA TYR A 19 11.18 5.77 16.24
C TYR A 19 11.51 6.97 15.31
N LYS A 20 12.74 7.52 15.37
CA LYS A 20 13.15 8.66 14.53
C LYS A 20 13.19 8.28 13.06
N LYS A 21 13.82 7.15 12.74
CA LYS A 21 13.90 6.61 11.38
C LYS A 21 12.53 6.21 10.84
N ALA A 22 11.66 5.62 11.67
CA ALA A 22 10.29 5.31 11.30
C ALA A 22 9.51 6.58 10.88
N ARG A 23 9.65 7.67 11.64
CA ARG A 23 9.05 8.97 11.31
C ARG A 23 9.64 9.58 10.05
N TYR A 24 10.95 9.47 9.85
CA TYR A 24 11.60 9.87 8.59
C TYR A 24 11.07 9.09 7.39
N ILE A 25 10.89 7.77 7.51
CA ILE A 25 10.35 6.92 6.43
C ILE A 25 8.95 7.38 6.03
N VAL A 26 8.08 7.64 7.01
CA VAL A 26 6.73 8.17 6.73
C VAL A 26 6.82 9.48 5.98
N TRP A 27 7.57 10.45 6.51
CA TRP A 27 7.75 11.76 5.87
C TRP A 27 8.32 11.66 4.45
N TYR A 28 9.33 10.81 4.25
CA TYR A 28 9.99 10.64 2.96
C TYR A 28 9.07 9.99 1.92
N CYS A 29 8.22 9.04 2.34
CA CYS A 29 7.28 8.35 1.45
C CYS A 29 5.98 9.13 1.22
N THR A 30 5.63 10.10 2.07
CA THR A 30 4.52 11.03 1.83
C THR A 30 4.87 11.95 0.66
N PRO A 31 3.92 12.23 -0.26
CA PRO A 31 4.11 13.19 -1.35
C PRO A 31 4.65 14.55 -0.86
N GLU A 32 5.49 15.20 -1.67
CA GLU A 32 6.18 16.43 -1.25
C GLU A 32 5.21 17.59 -0.95
N ASP A 33 4.06 17.60 -1.61
CA ASP A 33 2.97 18.56 -1.45
C ASP A 33 2.06 18.26 -0.26
N GLU A 34 2.12 17.06 0.30
CA GLU A 34 1.31 16.61 1.44
C GLU A 34 2.09 16.50 2.75
N ARG A 35 3.43 16.52 2.70
CA ARG A 35 4.28 16.36 3.88
C ARG A 35 4.62 17.68 4.57
N GLU A 36 4.84 17.62 5.88
CA GLU A 36 5.38 18.74 6.67
C GLU A 36 6.80 19.13 6.19
N ASP A 37 7.26 20.35 6.47
CA ASP A 37 8.64 20.73 6.14
C ASP A 37 9.63 19.87 6.94
N PHE A 38 10.81 19.62 6.36
CA PHE A 38 11.83 18.82 7.02
C PHE A 38 12.28 19.45 8.34
N GLU A 39 12.43 20.77 8.41
CA GLU A 39 12.88 21.45 9.62
C GLU A 39 11.86 21.32 10.76
N ASP A 40 10.57 21.29 10.43
CA ASP A 40 9.50 21.06 11.39
C ASP A 40 9.55 19.63 11.94
N LEU A 41 9.73 18.63 11.06
CA LEU A 41 9.96 17.24 11.48
C LEU A 41 11.23 17.12 12.34
N ASN A 42 12.30 17.79 11.94
CA ASN A 42 13.61 17.71 12.57
C ASN A 42 13.56 18.17 14.03
N LYS A 43 12.95 19.35 14.26
CA LYS A 43 12.75 19.92 15.60
C LYS A 43 11.83 19.06 16.46
N LYS A 44 10.75 18.54 15.88
CA LYS A 44 9.71 17.80 16.60
C LYS A 44 10.15 16.39 17.00
N VAL A 45 10.94 15.72 16.17
CA VAL A 45 11.18 14.28 16.28
C VAL A 45 12.67 13.92 16.21
N LEU A 46 13.41 14.48 15.26
CA LEU A 46 14.76 13.98 14.94
C LEU A 46 15.83 14.52 15.89
N GLY A 47 15.59 15.68 16.50
CA GLY A 47 16.46 16.30 17.50
C GLY A 47 17.59 17.12 16.88
N ASP A 48 17.25 18.04 15.97
CA ASP A 48 18.17 18.98 15.32
C ASP A 48 19.37 18.32 14.62
N LEU A 49 19.10 17.23 13.90
CA LEU A 49 20.11 16.56 13.08
C LEU A 49 20.36 17.34 11.79
N GLN A 50 21.59 17.31 11.30
CA GLN A 50 21.92 17.87 9.99
C GLN A 50 21.21 17.07 8.89
N ARG A 51 20.60 17.76 7.93
CA ARG A 51 19.81 17.15 6.85
C ARG A 51 20.62 16.11 6.09
N GLU A 52 21.87 16.39 5.77
CA GLU A 52 22.77 15.49 5.04
C GLU A 52 22.99 14.16 5.77
N ASN A 53 22.95 14.17 7.11
CA ASN A 53 23.08 12.96 7.91
C ASN A 53 21.78 12.15 7.93
N VAL A 54 20.63 12.81 7.98
CA VAL A 54 19.32 12.16 7.92
C VAL A 54 19.08 11.56 6.53
N GLU A 55 19.46 12.25 5.46
CA GLU A 55 19.32 11.77 4.08
C GLU A 55 20.13 10.50 3.81
N LYS A 56 21.24 10.29 4.52
CA LYS A 56 22.04 9.06 4.45
C LYS A 56 21.33 7.86 5.06
N TRP A 57 20.31 8.05 5.90
CA TRP A 57 19.54 6.94 6.47
C TRP A 57 18.93 6.05 5.39
N ARG A 58 18.62 6.58 4.21
CA ARG A 58 18.11 5.76 3.08
C ARG A 58 19.07 4.65 2.65
N LEU A 59 20.37 4.87 2.83
CA LEU A 59 21.39 3.88 2.50
C LEU A 59 21.47 2.75 3.54
N GLU A 60 20.83 2.92 4.69
CA GLU A 60 20.82 1.93 5.74
C GLU A 60 19.83 0.79 5.41
N PRO A 61 20.23 -0.48 5.55
CA PRO A 61 19.40 -1.62 5.16
C PRO A 61 18.05 -1.70 5.88
N ASP A 62 18.00 -1.28 7.14
CA ASP A 62 16.79 -1.27 7.96
C ASP A 62 15.78 -0.24 7.44
N VAL A 63 16.25 0.96 7.11
CA VAL A 63 15.44 2.04 6.55
C VAL A 63 14.95 1.70 5.15
N SER A 64 15.83 1.17 4.29
CA SER A 64 15.46 0.68 2.96
C SER A 64 14.35 -0.37 3.02
N LYS A 65 14.42 -1.32 3.96
CA LYS A 65 13.35 -2.30 4.18
C LYS A 65 12.05 -1.65 4.66
N GLY A 66 12.14 -0.65 5.54
CA GLY A 66 10.97 0.10 6.00
C GLY A 66 10.29 0.89 4.88
N ILE A 67 11.06 1.50 3.98
CA ILE A 67 10.55 2.17 2.78
C ILE A 67 9.81 1.16 1.88
N GLN A 68 10.40 -0.01 1.63
CA GLN A 68 9.74 -1.07 0.85
C GLN A 68 8.42 -1.51 1.49
N TYR A 69 8.40 -1.65 2.81
CA TYR A 69 7.18 -1.99 3.55
C TYR A 69 6.10 -0.90 3.41
N TYR A 70 6.47 0.39 3.54
CA TYR A 70 5.57 1.51 3.29
C TYR A 70 4.99 1.45 1.87
N MET A 71 5.85 1.29 0.86
CA MET A 71 5.45 1.25 -0.55
C MET A 71 4.53 0.07 -0.84
N LYS A 72 4.69 -1.06 -0.16
CA LYS A 72 3.77 -2.21 -0.28
C LYS A 72 2.36 -1.84 0.18
N LEU A 73 2.22 -1.08 1.27
CA LEU A 73 0.91 -0.64 1.77
C LEU A 73 0.26 0.37 0.81
N LEU A 74 1.02 1.35 0.31
CA LEU A 74 0.53 2.25 -0.74
C LEU A 74 0.13 1.51 -2.00
N HIS A 75 0.89 0.47 -2.37
CA HIS A 75 0.57 -0.34 -3.53
C HIS A 75 -0.79 -1.02 -3.36
N THR A 76 -1.10 -1.56 -2.18
CA THR A 76 -2.43 -2.11 -1.87
C THR A 76 -3.55 -1.09 -2.06
N GLU A 77 -3.36 0.15 -1.59
CA GLU A 77 -4.34 1.23 -1.80
C GLU A 77 -4.52 1.58 -3.28
N LYS A 78 -3.42 1.71 -4.03
CA LYS A 78 -3.48 1.96 -5.47
C LYS A 78 -4.16 0.82 -6.23
N MET A 79 -3.91 -0.42 -5.82
CA MET A 79 -4.58 -1.60 -6.39
C MET A 79 -6.08 -1.57 -6.11
N LYS A 80 -6.53 -1.16 -4.92
CA LYS A 80 -7.95 -0.92 -4.64
C LYS A 80 -8.55 0.10 -5.60
N ASN A 81 -7.89 1.23 -5.81
CA ASN A 81 -8.41 2.28 -6.72
C ASN A 81 -8.50 1.81 -8.18
N ILE A 82 -7.53 1.00 -8.63
CA ILE A 82 -7.58 0.39 -9.96
C ILE A 82 -8.70 -0.65 -10.03
N TYR A 83 -8.85 -1.49 -9.01
CA TYR A 83 -9.95 -2.45 -8.91
C TYR A 83 -11.30 -1.76 -9.03
N ASP A 84 -11.53 -0.68 -8.26
CA ASP A 84 -12.79 0.09 -8.30
C ASP A 84 -13.06 0.64 -9.71
N LYS A 85 -12.04 1.17 -10.38
CA LYS A 85 -12.18 1.71 -11.74
C LYS A 85 -12.49 0.62 -12.76
N MET A 86 -11.77 -0.50 -12.72
CA MET A 86 -11.97 -1.64 -13.62
C MET A 86 -13.35 -2.26 -13.39
N TYR A 87 -13.83 -2.30 -12.15
CA TYR A 87 -15.16 -2.77 -11.81
C TYR A 87 -16.25 -1.94 -12.48
N GLN A 88 -16.16 -0.60 -12.41
CA GLN A 88 -17.10 0.27 -13.11
C GLN A 88 -17.06 0.06 -14.63
N GLN A 89 -15.86 0.00 -15.22
CA GLN A 89 -15.73 -0.24 -16.67
C GLN A 89 -16.29 -1.60 -17.10
N ALA A 90 -16.13 -2.63 -16.27
CA ALA A 90 -16.70 -3.95 -16.53
C ALA A 90 -18.24 -3.94 -16.49
N LEU A 91 -18.83 -3.19 -15.55
CA LEU A 91 -20.29 -2.98 -15.51
C LEU A 91 -20.82 -2.24 -16.74
N ASP A 92 -20.01 -1.36 -17.33
CA ASP A 92 -20.31 -0.67 -18.59
C ASP A 92 -20.09 -1.56 -19.84
N GLY A 93 -19.72 -2.83 -19.66
CA GLY A 93 -19.55 -3.82 -20.72
C GLY A 93 -18.13 -3.98 -21.27
N ASP A 94 -17.11 -3.39 -20.62
CA ASP A 94 -15.71 -3.59 -21.02
C ASP A 94 -15.19 -4.98 -20.61
N VAL A 95 -15.12 -5.87 -21.59
CA VAL A 95 -14.65 -7.25 -21.43
C VAL A 95 -13.18 -7.34 -20.97
N GLN A 96 -12.33 -6.37 -21.33
CA GLN A 96 -10.93 -6.36 -20.87
C GLN A 96 -10.84 -6.03 -19.38
N SER A 97 -11.66 -5.08 -18.94
CA SER A 97 -11.77 -4.72 -17.53
C SER A 97 -12.30 -5.90 -16.69
N ALA A 98 -13.30 -6.64 -17.20
CA ALA A 98 -13.80 -7.85 -16.55
C ALA A 98 -12.72 -8.96 -16.44
N LYS A 99 -11.93 -9.15 -17.51
CA LYS A 99 -10.81 -10.12 -17.50
C LYS A 99 -9.74 -9.72 -16.49
N TYR A 100 -9.40 -8.43 -16.42
CA TYR A 100 -8.47 -7.92 -15.41
C TYR A 100 -8.95 -8.23 -13.99
N LEU A 101 -10.24 -8.00 -13.69
CA LEU A 101 -10.82 -8.29 -12.36
C LEU A 101 -10.76 -9.78 -12.01
N MET A 102 -11.05 -10.66 -12.97
CA MET A 102 -10.94 -12.12 -12.79
C MET A 102 -9.52 -12.54 -12.42
N ASP A 103 -8.52 -12.02 -13.13
CA ASP A 103 -7.12 -12.39 -12.89
C ASP A 103 -6.57 -11.74 -11.61
N PHE A 104 -6.90 -10.47 -11.37
CA PHE A 104 -6.56 -9.76 -10.14
C PHE A 104 -7.15 -10.46 -8.91
N SER A 105 -8.42 -10.85 -8.96
CA SER A 105 -9.11 -11.49 -7.83
C SER A 105 -8.43 -12.80 -7.41
N LYS A 106 -8.03 -13.62 -8.41
CA LYS A 106 -7.32 -14.87 -8.16
C LYS A 106 -6.02 -14.64 -7.40
N ASP A 107 -5.27 -13.61 -7.74
CA ASP A 107 -3.97 -13.34 -7.14
C ASP A 107 -4.07 -12.58 -5.81
N PHE A 108 -4.99 -11.63 -5.72
CA PHE A 108 -5.10 -10.71 -4.59
C PHE A 108 -5.84 -11.34 -3.39
N PHE A 109 -6.86 -12.17 -3.63
CA PHE A 109 -7.63 -12.84 -2.58
C PHE A 109 -7.21 -14.30 -2.35
N LYS A 110 -6.09 -14.73 -2.93
CA LYS A 110 -5.58 -16.11 -2.86
C LYS A 110 -5.40 -16.63 -1.42
N ASP A 111 -5.04 -15.72 -0.52
CA ASP A 111 -4.76 -16.00 0.90
C ASP A 111 -5.94 -15.66 1.82
N ILE A 112 -7.07 -15.21 1.27
CA ILE A 112 -8.30 -14.89 2.02
C ILE A 112 -9.26 -16.08 1.88
N GLU A 113 -9.57 -16.74 3.00
CA GLU A 113 -10.56 -17.84 3.04
C GLU A 113 -11.94 -17.31 2.60
N GLY A 114 -12.45 -17.72 1.42
CA GLY A 114 -13.79 -17.34 0.96
C GLY A 114 -14.00 -17.08 -0.55
N LYS A 115 -13.23 -17.73 -1.43
CA LYS A 115 -13.20 -17.58 -2.91
C LYS A 115 -14.54 -17.43 -3.68
N ASN A 116 -15.70 -17.68 -3.09
CA ASN A 116 -16.98 -17.78 -3.82
C ASN A 116 -17.75 -16.46 -3.99
N GLU A 117 -17.49 -15.43 -3.17
CA GLU A 117 -18.35 -14.23 -3.20
C GLU A 117 -18.09 -13.35 -4.43
N LEU A 118 -16.85 -13.33 -4.92
CA LEU A 118 -16.46 -12.53 -6.07
C LEU A 118 -16.82 -13.18 -7.41
N GLU A 119 -16.80 -14.52 -7.48
CA GLU A 119 -17.37 -15.27 -8.62
C GLU A 119 -18.87 -14.97 -8.77
N SER A 120 -19.60 -14.89 -7.66
CA SER A 120 -21.03 -14.54 -7.64
C SER A 120 -21.32 -13.10 -8.12
N ILE A 121 -20.38 -12.17 -7.90
CA ILE A 121 -20.49 -10.79 -8.39
C ILE A 121 -20.22 -10.74 -9.90
N LEU A 122 -19.20 -11.49 -10.36
CA LEU A 122 -18.83 -11.56 -11.78
C LEU A 122 -19.92 -12.23 -12.64
N ASP A 123 -20.62 -13.23 -12.11
CA ASP A 123 -21.77 -13.87 -12.78
C ASP A 123 -22.93 -12.89 -13.07
N ASN A 124 -23.02 -11.80 -12.31
CA ASN A 124 -24.01 -10.74 -12.51
C ASN A 124 -23.54 -9.65 -13.50
N ILE A 125 -22.28 -9.68 -13.95
CA ILE A 125 -21.80 -8.78 -15.00
C ILE A 125 -22.22 -9.38 -16.34
N ASN A 126 -23.18 -8.74 -17.00
CA ASN A 126 -23.64 -9.15 -18.32
C ASN A 126 -22.57 -8.78 -19.35
N LEU A 127 -21.64 -9.69 -19.63
CA LEU A 127 -20.45 -9.42 -20.46
C LEU A 127 -20.71 -9.22 -21.96
N GLY A 128 -21.98 -9.16 -22.40
CA GLY A 128 -22.32 -8.85 -23.79
C GLY A 128 -21.61 -9.74 -24.82
N ILE A 129 -21.21 -10.95 -24.43
CA ILE A 129 -20.54 -11.91 -25.30
C ILE A 129 -21.66 -12.51 -26.15
N GLU A 130 -22.00 -11.84 -27.25
CA GLU A 130 -22.71 -12.49 -28.35
C GLU A 130 -21.77 -13.57 -28.94
N GLU A 131 -22.27 -14.81 -28.98
CA GLU A 131 -21.61 -16.02 -29.46
C GLU A 131 -21.10 -15.93 -30.91
#